data_AF-T1BIK4-F1
#
_entry.id   AF-T1BIK4-F1
#
_cell.length_a   1.000
_cell.length_b   1.000
_cell.length_c   1.000
_cell.angle_alpha   90.00
_cell.angle_beta   90.00
_cell.angle_gamma   90.00
#
_symmetry.space_group_name_H-M   'P 1'
#
loop_
_entity.id
_entity.type
_entity.pdbx_description
1 polymer ?
#
loop_
_entity_poly.entity_id
_entity_poly.type
_entity_poly.pdbx_seq_one_letter_code
_entity_poly.pdbx_strand_id
1 'polypeptide(L)'
;MTKRVYGYKKSGESITDETIEALVAEAEHGYEEGQLKGARRGRGRPPLGETAKIVGSLRLDPALRKEAEVRASTEGVSVSELVRRALREYLHST
;
A
#
# COMPACT_ATOMS: atom_id res chain seq x y z
N MET A 1 12.38 36.11 8.01
CA MET A 1 11.48 35.25 7.23
C MET A 1 11.23 34.00 8.04
N THR A 2 9.98 33.65 8.31
CA THR A 2 9.62 32.51 9.18
C THR A 2 9.91 31.21 8.41
N LYS A 3 10.78 30.36 8.96
CA LYS A 3 11.18 29.08 8.35
C LYS A 3 9.96 28.18 8.19
N ARG A 4 9.65 27.73 6.98
CA ARG A 4 8.48 26.89 6.72
C ARG A 4 8.77 25.47 7.22
N VAL A 5 7.85 24.91 8.01
CA VAL A 5 7.94 23.54 8.53
C VAL A 5 6.93 22.68 7.77
N TYR A 6 7.43 21.65 7.08
CA TYR A 6 6.64 20.74 6.25
C TYR A 6 6.16 19.49 7.01
N GLY A 7 6.75 19.23 8.17
CA GLY A 7 6.43 18.08 9.01
C GLY A 7 7.54 17.78 10.00
N TYR A 8 7.52 16.58 10.58
CA TYR A 8 8.53 16.10 11.53
C TYR A 8 8.99 14.70 11.15
N LYS A 9 10.30 14.44 11.29
CA LYS A 9 10.86 13.09 11.18
C LYS A 9 10.34 12.22 12.34
N LYS A 10 10.50 10.90 12.22
CA LYS A 10 10.17 9.96 13.31
C LYS A 10 10.91 10.28 14.63
N SER A 11 12.09 10.91 14.54
CA SER A 11 12.88 11.39 15.67
C SER A 11 12.34 12.68 16.32
N GLY A 12 11.33 13.33 15.74
CA GLY A 12 10.78 14.61 16.21
C GLY A 12 11.46 15.86 15.63
N GLU A 13 12.48 15.70 14.80
CA GLU A 13 13.17 16.82 14.13
C GLU A 13 12.27 17.44 13.05
N SER A 14 12.22 18.78 12.97
CA SER A 14 11.41 19.48 11.98
C SER A 14 11.99 19.37 10.57
N ILE A 15 11.13 19.12 9.59
CA ILE A 15 11.47 19.12 8.17
C ILE A 15 11.29 20.54 7.66
N THR A 16 12.39 21.17 7.28
CA THR A 16 12.45 22.55 6.80
C THR A 16 13.00 22.62 5.38
N ASP A 17 12.97 23.80 4.75
CA ASP A 17 13.53 24.01 3.40
C ASP A 17 15.00 23.56 3.33
N GLU A 18 15.84 23.91 4.32
CA GLU A 18 17.24 23.46 4.40
C GLU A 18 17.37 21.93 4.51
N THR A 19 16.45 21.29 5.24
CA THR A 19 16.41 19.81 5.33
C THR A 19 16.10 19.21 3.96
N ILE A 20 15.18 19.82 3.21
CA ILE A 20 14.80 19.38 1.87
C ILE A 20 15.97 19.56 0.91
N GLU A 21 16.62 20.73 0.90
CA GLU A 21 17.79 21.00 0.05
C GLU A 21 18.93 20.00 0.30
N ALA A 22 19.22 19.69 1.57
CA ALA A 22 20.22 18.68 1.92
C ALA A 22 19.86 17.29 1.38
N LEU A 23 18.58 16.89 1.47
CA LEU A 23 18.10 15.60 0.94
C LEU A 23 18.12 15.56 -0.60
N VAL A 24 17.85 16.69 -1.26
CA VAL A 24 17.96 16.80 -2.72
C VAL A 24 19.42 16.64 -3.15
N ALA A 25 20.35 17.35 -2.51
CA ALA A 25 21.78 17.25 -2.83
C ALA A 25 22.31 15.82 -2.61
N GLU A 26 21.88 15.13 -1.54
CA GLU A 26 22.22 13.73 -1.31
C GLU A 26 21.70 12.82 -2.44
N ALA A 27 20.45 13.03 -2.86
CA ALA A 27 19.84 12.24 -3.92
C ALA A 27 20.51 12.47 -5.29
N GLU A 28 20.89 13.72 -5.59
CA GLU A 28 21.61 14.07 -6.83
C GLU A 28 23.05 13.55 -6.85
N HIS A 29 23.74 13.55 -5.69
CA HIS A 29 25.07 12.95 -5.57
C HIS A 29 25.03 11.44 -5.78
N GLY A 30 23.96 10.78 -5.34
CA GLY A 30 23.81 9.34 -5.43
C GLY A 30 24.69 8.58 -4.45
N TYR A 31 24.73 7.25 -4.61
CA TYR A 31 25.54 6.36 -3.78
C TYR A 31 26.51 5.55 -4.64
N GLU A 32 27.76 5.46 -4.20
CA GLU A 32 28.80 4.66 -4.84
C GLU A 32 28.58 3.15 -4.65
N GLU A 33 29.14 2.36 -5.57
CA GLU A 33 29.05 0.90 -5.53
C GLU A 33 29.58 0.33 -4.21
N GLY A 34 28.67 -0.24 -3.41
CA GLY A 34 29.02 -0.85 -2.14
C GLY A 34 28.63 -0.06 -0.89
N GLN A 35 28.33 1.23 -1.01
CA GLN A 35 27.84 2.04 0.12
C GLN A 35 26.55 1.47 0.73
N LEU A 36 25.70 0.86 -0.10
CA LEU A 36 24.44 0.24 0.33
C LEU A 36 24.56 -1.25 0.70
N LYS A 37 25.74 -1.89 0.55
CA LYS A 37 25.91 -3.34 0.83
C LYS A 37 25.83 -3.68 2.33
N GLY A 38 26.11 -2.71 3.21
CA GLY A 38 26.06 -2.88 4.67
C GLY A 38 24.70 -2.63 5.29
N ALA A 39 23.80 -1.91 4.60
CA ALA A 39 22.43 -1.78 5.04
C ALA A 39 21.77 -3.16 4.88
N ARG A 40 21.41 -3.81 6.00
CA ARG A 40 20.53 -4.98 5.95
C ARG A 40 19.34 -4.56 5.10
N ARG A 41 19.22 -5.10 3.89
CA ARG A 41 17.97 -5.11 3.14
C ARG A 41 16.97 -5.66 4.15
N GLY A 42 16.13 -4.79 4.71
CA GLY A 42 15.19 -5.20 5.74
C GLY A 42 14.39 -6.40 5.24
N ARG A 43 13.69 -7.09 6.14
CA ARG A 43 12.58 -7.94 5.70
C ARG A 43 11.82 -7.14 4.64
N GLY A 44 11.65 -7.73 3.45
CA GLY A 44 10.92 -7.07 2.36
C GLY A 44 9.56 -6.58 2.85
N ARG A 45 8.87 -5.79 2.03
CA ARG A 45 7.58 -5.17 2.40
C ARG A 45 6.73 -6.14 3.26
N PRO A 46 6.38 -5.74 4.50
CA PRO A 46 5.58 -6.59 5.37
C PRO A 46 4.31 -7.07 4.65
N PRO A 47 3.86 -8.32 4.88
CA PRO A 47 2.63 -8.81 4.29
C PRO A 47 1.45 -7.92 4.69
N LEU A 48 0.49 -7.77 3.78
CA LEU A 48 -0.72 -6.99 4.04
C LEU A 48 -1.71 -7.85 4.85
N GLY A 49 -1.51 -7.91 6.18
CA GLY A 49 -2.31 -8.72 7.10
C GLY A 49 -1.47 -9.81 7.81
N GLU A 50 -2.15 -10.71 8.52
CA GLU A 50 -1.53 -11.78 9.31
C GLU A 50 -0.83 -12.83 8.44
N THR A 51 -1.26 -12.98 7.18
CA THR A 51 -0.63 -13.82 6.16
C THR A 51 -0.63 -13.15 4.78
N ALA A 52 0.22 -13.64 3.88
CA ALA A 52 0.17 -13.24 2.48
C ALA A 52 -1.19 -13.64 1.87
N LYS A 53 -1.92 -12.67 1.31
CA LYS A 53 -3.18 -12.95 0.60
C LYS A 53 -2.86 -13.75 -0.66
N ILE A 54 -3.49 -14.92 -0.81
CA ILE A 54 -3.44 -15.70 -2.04
C ILE A 54 -4.45 -15.11 -3.03
N VAL A 55 -4.01 -14.77 -4.24
CA VAL A 55 -4.89 -14.32 -5.32
C VAL A 55 -5.28 -15.52 -6.16
N GLY A 56 -6.57 -15.86 -6.14
CA GLY A 56 -7.16 -16.88 -7.01
C GLY A 56 -7.84 -16.26 -8.23
N SER A 57 -7.77 -16.92 -9.39
CA SER A 57 -8.61 -16.60 -10.55
C SER A 57 -9.97 -17.27 -10.41
N LEU A 58 -11.05 -16.51 -10.61
CA LEU A 58 -12.43 -17.01 -10.56
C LEU A 58 -13.06 -16.85 -11.95
N ARG A 59 -13.58 -17.94 -12.51
CA ARG A 59 -14.39 -17.91 -13.74
C ARG A 59 -15.84 -17.64 -13.35
N LEU A 60 -16.37 -16.52 -13.82
CA LEU A 60 -17.75 -16.12 -13.65
C LEU A 60 -18.42 -16.04 -15.01
N ASP A 61 -19.72 -16.33 -15.04
CA ASP A 61 -20.55 -15.92 -16.16
C ASP A 61 -20.45 -14.39 -16.38
N PRO A 62 -20.36 -13.90 -17.63
CA PRO A 62 -20.20 -12.47 -17.89
C PRO A 62 -21.33 -11.60 -17.35
N ALA A 63 -22.57 -12.08 -17.35
CA ALA A 63 -23.70 -11.34 -16.80
C ALA A 63 -23.58 -11.24 -15.27
N LEU A 64 -23.27 -12.36 -14.60
CA LEU A 64 -23.05 -12.40 -13.16
C LEU A 64 -21.92 -11.47 -12.72
N ARG A 65 -20.81 -11.43 -13.49
CA ARG A 65 -19.72 -10.51 -13.22
C ARG A 65 -20.17 -9.05 -13.28
N LYS A 66 -20.97 -8.69 -14.29
CA LYS A 66 -21.49 -7.33 -14.47
C LYS A 66 -22.43 -6.94 -13.32
N GLU A 67 -23.29 -7.85 -12.89
CA GLU A 67 -24.16 -7.62 -11.73
C GLU A 67 -23.35 -7.39 -10.44
N ALA A 68 -22.29 -8.18 -10.23
CA ALA A 68 -21.39 -8.00 -9.09
C ALA A 68 -20.66 -6.65 -9.14
N GLU A 69 -20.23 -6.20 -10.33
CA GLU A 69 -19.60 -4.89 -10.53
C GLU A 69 -20.58 -3.74 -10.21
N VAL A 70 -21.83 -3.82 -10.67
CA VAL A 70 -22.87 -2.83 -10.36
C VAL A 70 -23.11 -2.76 -8.86
N ARG A 71 -23.34 -3.92 -8.21
CA ARG A 71 -23.60 -3.98 -6.77
C ARG A 71 -22.42 -3.46 -5.95
N ALA A 72 -21.20 -3.85 -6.30
CA ALA A 72 -20.00 -3.40 -5.60
C ALA A 72 -19.83 -1.87 -5.69
N SER A 73 -20.12 -1.29 -6.87
CA SER A 73 -20.11 0.16 -7.07
C SER A 73 -21.17 0.86 -6.21
N THR A 74 -22.41 0.36 -6.19
CA THR A 74 -23.49 0.90 -5.35
C THR A 74 -23.15 0.85 -3.85
N GLU A 75 -22.48 -0.22 -3.40
CA GLU A 75 -22.07 -0.39 -2.00
C GLU A 75 -20.73 0.31 -1.65
N GLY A 76 -20.03 0.90 -2.62
CA GLY A 76 -18.73 1.53 -2.39
C GLY A 76 -17.62 0.54 -2.00
N VAL A 77 -17.72 -0.72 -2.42
CA VAL A 77 -16.74 -1.78 -2.11
C VAL A 77 -16.12 -2.36 -3.39
N SER A 78 -15.02 -3.10 -3.25
CA SER A 78 -14.46 -3.85 -4.39
C SER A 78 -15.27 -5.11 -4.70
N VAL A 79 -15.28 -5.54 -5.96
CA VAL A 79 -15.87 -6.83 -6.36
C VAL A 79 -15.29 -8.00 -5.57
N SER A 80 -13.97 -7.99 -5.30
CA SER A 80 -13.35 -9.03 -4.47
C SER A 80 -13.88 -9.04 -3.03
N GLU A 81 -14.25 -7.88 -2.47
CA GLU A 81 -14.86 -7.81 -1.14
C GLU A 81 -16.28 -8.36 -1.15
N LEU A 82 -17.07 -7.98 -2.16
CA LEU A 82 -18.41 -8.51 -2.35
C LEU A 82 -18.40 -10.05 -2.46
N VAL A 83 -17.48 -10.61 -3.27
CA VAL A 83 -17.31 -12.06 -3.40
C VAL A 83 -16.93 -12.71 -2.07
N ARG A 84 -16.00 -12.12 -1.30
CA ARG A 84 -15.64 -12.65 0.03
C ARG A 84 -16.79 -12.63 1.03
N ARG A 85 -17.69 -11.65 0.95
CA ARG A 85 -18.91 -11.58 1.79
C ARG A 85 -19.88 -12.69 1.40
N ALA A 86 -20.20 -12.81 0.11
CA ALA A 86 -21.09 -13.84 -0.40
C ALA A 86 -20.60 -15.26 -0.07
N LEU A 87 -19.30 -15.54 -0.21
CA LEU A 87 -18.72 -16.83 0.16
C LEU A 87 -18.79 -17.11 1.66
N ARG A 88 -18.56 -16.09 2.51
CA ARG A 88 -18.73 -16.24 3.97
C ARG A 88 -20.19 -16.54 4.31
N GLU A 89 -21.12 -15.76 3.78
CA GLU A 89 -22.56 -15.98 4.00
C GLU A 89 -22.98 -17.39 3.58
N TYR A 90 -22.60 -17.82 2.37
CA TYR A 90 -22.91 -19.15 1.86
C TYR A 90 -22.36 -20.29 2.73
N LEU A 91 -21.15 -20.14 3.29
CA LEU A 91 -20.53 -21.16 4.13
C LEU A 91 -21.08 -21.19 5.57
N HIS A 92 -21.67 -20.09 6.05
CA HIS A 92 -22.23 -19.99 7.41
C HIS A 92 -23.76 -20.09 7.44
N SER A 93 -24.43 -20.18 6.29
CA SER A 93 -25.89 -20.29 6.20
C SER A 93 -26.41 -21.72 6.43
N THR A 94 -25.75 -22.51 7.30
CA THR A 94 -26.18 -23.87 7.67
C THR A 94 -27.08 -23.84 8.91
#